data_AF-A0AAV4RCW1-F1
#
_entry.id   AF-A0AAV4RCW1-F1
#
_cell.length_a   1.000
_cell.length_b   1.000
_cell.length_c   1.000
_cell.angle_alpha   90.00
_cell.angle_beta   90.00
_cell.angle_gamma   90.00
#
_symmetry.space_group_name_H-M   'P 1'
#
loop_
_entity.id
_entity.type
_entity.pdbx_description
1 polymer ?
#
loop_
_entity_poly.entity_id
_entity_poly.type
_entity_poly.pdbx_seq_one_letter_code
_entity_poly.pdbx_strand_id
1 'polypeptide(L)'
;MVALQILMMSSKDFLNRRFRYRQMLHKSLRNRFISEYLGVLAQKKSKRTTSNSFKIGQIVLIGSDNRKRIDWPLGVITEFIPGKDKQVRLIKVKTPHCTFITPYSKDLSS
;
A
#
# COMPACT_ATOMS: atom_id res chain seq x y z
N MET A 1 50.65 -24.55 23.86
CA MET A 1 49.92 -23.43 23.19
C MET A 1 49.08 -23.86 21.98
N VAL A 2 49.41 -24.93 21.26
CA VAL A 2 48.66 -25.40 20.05
C VAL A 2 47.23 -25.90 20.36
N ALA A 3 47.03 -26.64 21.46
CA ALA A 3 45.70 -27.17 21.83
C ALA A 3 44.67 -26.08 22.16
N LEU A 4 45.13 -24.95 22.72
CA LEU A 4 44.28 -23.79 23.06
C LEU A 4 43.83 -23.05 21.79
N GLN A 5 44.70 -22.99 20.77
CA GLN A 5 44.38 -22.41 19.46
C GLN A 5 43.29 -23.22 18.74
N ILE A 6 43.38 -24.55 18.79
CA ILE A 6 42.41 -25.47 18.14
C ILE A 6 41.03 -25.39 18.82
N LEU A 7 40.99 -25.31 20.15
CA LEU A 7 39.74 -25.20 20.92
C LEU A 7 39.02 -23.85 20.70
N MET A 8 39.80 -22.76 20.58
CA MET A 8 39.25 -21.43 20.23
C MET A 8 38.77 -21.35 18.78
N MET A 9 39.46 -22.00 17.83
CA MET A 9 39.01 -22.08 16.44
C MET A 9 37.70 -22.87 16.31
N SER A 10 37.62 -24.04 16.98
CA SER A 10 36.41 -24.88 17.01
C SER A 10 35.17 -24.13 17.54
N SER A 11 35.34 -23.34 18.60
CA SER A 11 34.26 -22.50 19.16
C SER A 11 33.83 -21.37 18.21
N LYS A 12 34.79 -20.71 17.54
CA LYS A 12 34.49 -19.69 16.51
C LYS A 12 33.71 -20.28 15.34
N ASP A 13 34.09 -21.46 14.87
CA ASP A 13 33.44 -22.13 13.74
C ASP A 13 32.00 -22.56 14.08
N PHE A 14 31.78 -23.03 15.31
CA PHE A 14 30.44 -23.36 15.80
C PHE A 14 29.52 -22.12 15.88
N LEU A 15 30.03 -21.02 16.45
CA LEU A 15 29.30 -19.76 16.53
C LEU A 15 28.98 -19.19 15.15
N ASN A 16 29.93 -19.29 14.21
CA ASN A 16 29.75 -18.83 12.83
C ASN A 16 28.73 -19.69 12.07
N ARG A 17 28.73 -21.02 12.25
CA ARG A 17 27.66 -21.91 11.73
C ARG A 17 26.29 -21.52 12.25
N ARG A 18 26.15 -21.31 13.56
CA ARG A 18 24.87 -20.90 14.19
C ARG A 18 24.42 -19.53 13.71
N PHE A 19 25.34 -18.59 13.53
CA PHE A 19 25.05 -17.26 13.00
C PHE A 19 24.54 -17.34 11.55
N ARG A 20 25.24 -18.08 10.68
CA ARG A 20 24.82 -18.31 9.28
C ARG A 20 23.46 -19.00 9.21
N TYR A 21 23.23 -20.00 10.05
CA TYR A 21 21.94 -20.69 10.13
C TYR A 21 20.79 -19.74 10.48
N ARG A 22 20.98 -18.86 11.47
CA ARG A 22 19.99 -17.82 11.80
C ARG A 22 19.76 -16.87 10.64
N GLN A 23 20.82 -16.40 9.98
CA GLN A 23 20.67 -15.52 8.81
C GLN A 23 19.89 -16.20 7.67
N MET A 24 20.13 -17.49 7.44
CA MET A 24 19.35 -18.26 6.46
C MET A 24 17.88 -18.36 6.84
N LEU A 25 17.57 -18.62 8.12
CA LEU A 25 16.18 -18.63 8.61
C LEU A 25 15.50 -17.27 8.46
N HIS A 26 16.16 -16.18 8.84
CA HIS A 26 15.62 -14.82 8.66
C HIS A 26 15.34 -14.51 7.19
N LYS A 27 16.27 -14.88 6.29
CA LYS A 27 16.08 -14.70 4.85
C LYS A 27 14.92 -15.53 4.32
N SER A 28 14.82 -16.80 4.73
CA SER A 28 13.72 -17.70 4.34
C SER A 28 12.37 -17.16 4.80
N LEU A 29 12.25 -16.78 6.07
CA LEU A 29 11.03 -16.20 6.63
C LEU A 29 10.62 -14.90 5.92
N ARG A 30 11.58 -14.00 5.69
CA ARG A 30 11.32 -12.75 4.96
C ARG A 30 10.82 -13.02 3.54
N ASN A 31 11.49 -13.92 2.81
CA ASN A 31 11.11 -14.25 1.45
C ASN A 31 9.72 -14.88 1.39
N ARG A 32 9.42 -15.80 2.31
CA ARG A 32 8.10 -16.42 2.42
C ARG A 32 7.03 -15.40 2.73
N PHE A 33 7.27 -14.51 3.69
CA PHE A 33 6.32 -13.44 4.05
C PHE A 33 6.03 -12.51 2.86
N ILE A 34 7.07 -12.09 2.13
CA ILE A 34 6.89 -11.22 0.95
C ILE A 34 6.12 -11.98 -0.14
N SER A 35 6.49 -13.22 -0.44
CA SER A 35 5.86 -14.00 -1.50
C SER A 35 4.41 -14.36 -1.18
N GLU A 36 4.13 -14.83 0.04
CA GLU A 36 2.80 -15.32 0.43
C GLU A 36 1.88 -14.17 0.84
N TYR A 37 2.34 -13.24 1.67
CA TYR A 37 1.48 -12.18 2.18
C TYR A 37 1.39 -10.99 1.20
N LEU A 38 2.53 -10.45 0.78
CA LEU A 38 2.54 -9.30 -0.14
C LEU A 38 2.18 -9.70 -1.57
N GLY A 39 2.53 -10.90 -2.02
CA GLY A 39 2.11 -11.43 -3.32
C GLY A 39 0.58 -11.51 -3.43
N VAL A 40 -0.08 -12.06 -2.41
CA VAL A 40 -1.55 -12.12 -2.35
C VAL A 40 -2.16 -10.71 -2.27
N LEU A 41 -1.56 -9.80 -1.49
CA LEU A 41 -2.02 -8.41 -1.39
C LEU A 41 -1.91 -7.66 -2.74
N ALA A 42 -0.79 -7.83 -3.45
CA ALA A 42 -0.55 -7.24 -4.76
C ALA A 42 -1.51 -7.82 -5.81
N GLN A 43 -1.70 -9.15 -5.82
CA GLN A 43 -2.66 -9.81 -6.70
C GLN A 43 -4.11 -9.35 -6.42
N LYS A 44 -4.48 -9.16 -5.15
CA LYS A 44 -5.79 -8.60 -4.75
C LYS A 44 -5.95 -7.15 -5.20
N LYS A 45 -4.90 -6.33 -5.14
CA LYS A 45 -4.90 -4.96 -5.71
C LYS A 45 -5.09 -5.00 -7.23
N SER A 46 -4.36 -5.87 -7.94
CA SER A 46 -4.48 -6.03 -9.39
C SER A 46 -5.89 -6.49 -9.83
N LYS A 47 -6.51 -7.41 -9.08
CA LYS A 47 -7.91 -7.81 -9.31
C LYS A 47 -8.93 -6.71 -9.00
N ARG A 48 -8.60 -5.72 -8.16
CA ARG A 48 -9.46 -4.54 -7.91
C ARG A 48 -9.28 -3.45 -8.97
N THR A 49 -8.15 -3.42 -9.68
CA THR A 49 -7.88 -2.40 -10.72
C THR A 49 -8.61 -2.63 -12.03
N THR A 50 -9.30 -3.76 -12.21
CA THR A 50 -10.19 -3.96 -13.34
C THR A 50 -11.50 -3.20 -13.12
N SER A 51 -11.57 -2.00 -13.70
CA SER A 51 -12.78 -1.29 -14.11
C SER A 51 -13.79 -0.79 -13.06
N ASN A 52 -13.36 -0.38 -11.86
CA ASN A 52 -14.20 0.53 -11.06
C ASN A 52 -14.01 1.98 -11.54
N SER A 53 -14.59 2.31 -12.70
CA SER A 53 -14.80 3.70 -13.07
C SER A 53 -15.77 4.35 -12.08
N PHE A 54 -15.48 5.58 -11.67
CA PHE A 54 -16.39 6.34 -10.82
C PHE A 54 -17.73 6.53 -11.56
N LYS A 55 -18.84 6.42 -10.81
CA LYS A 55 -20.19 6.67 -11.32
C LYS A 55 -20.84 7.83 -10.60
N ILE A 56 -21.76 8.50 -11.29
CA ILE A 56 -22.66 9.48 -10.65
C ILE A 56 -23.48 8.74 -9.60
N GLY A 57 -23.68 9.36 -8.43
CA GLY A 57 -24.34 8.75 -7.28
C GLY A 57 -23.43 7.89 -6.40
N GLN A 58 -22.16 7.71 -6.76
CA GLN A 58 -21.21 6.97 -5.94
C GLN A 58 -20.70 7.81 -4.77
N ILE A 59 -20.59 7.18 -3.59
CA ILE A 59 -19.99 7.78 -2.39
C ILE A 59 -18.47 7.75 -2.52
N VAL A 60 -17.84 8.89 -2.23
CA VAL A 60 -16.40 9.09 -2.26
C VAL A 60 -15.93 9.77 -0.98
N LEU A 61 -14.69 9.47 -0.58
CA LEU A 61 -14.01 10.12 0.53
C LEU A 61 -13.22 11.32 -0.01
N ILE A 62 -13.34 12.47 0.64
CA ILE A 62 -12.70 13.70 0.19
C ILE A 62 -11.47 13.98 1.07
N GLY A 63 -10.29 13.92 0.44
CA GLY A 63 -9.03 14.28 1.07
C GLY A 63 -8.98 15.75 1.48
N SER A 64 -8.64 16.02 2.74
CA SER A 64 -8.33 17.37 3.21
C SER A 64 -7.06 17.32 4.05
N ASP A 65 -6.08 18.13 3.69
CA ASP A 65 -4.81 18.23 4.44
C ASP A 65 -4.99 18.84 5.83
N ASN A 66 -6.09 19.59 6.03
CA ASN A 66 -6.39 20.25 7.29
C ASN A 66 -7.10 19.33 8.31
N ARG A 67 -7.37 18.07 7.94
CA ARG A 67 -8.06 17.10 8.80
C ARG A 67 -7.30 15.78 8.83
N LYS A 68 -7.41 15.06 9.95
CA LYS A 68 -6.91 13.69 10.03
C LYS A 68 -7.65 12.84 9.00
N ARG A 69 -6.95 11.85 8.43
CA ARG A 69 -7.51 10.95 7.39
C ARG A 69 -8.81 10.25 7.83
N ILE A 70 -8.97 9.99 9.13
CA ILE A 70 -10.17 9.39 9.72
C ILE A 70 -11.40 10.34 9.69
N ASP A 71 -11.16 11.65 9.65
CA ASP A 71 -12.18 12.70 9.69
C ASP A 71 -12.45 13.30 8.30
N TRP A 72 -11.96 12.63 7.26
CA TRP A 72 -12.21 13.04 5.89
C TRP A 72 -13.70 12.93 5.57
N PRO A 73 -14.35 14.00 5.08
CA PRO A 73 -15.77 13.97 4.83
C PRO A 73 -16.10 13.02 3.67
N LEU A 74 -17.29 12.42 3.76
CA LEU A 74 -17.89 11.66 2.67
C LEU A 74 -18.76 12.58 1.81
N GLY A 75 -18.75 12.33 0.51
CA GLY A 75 -19.59 13.03 -0.44
C GLY A 75 -20.04 12.12 -1.57
N VAL A 76 -21.02 12.58 -2.33
CA VAL A 76 -21.59 11.85 -3.47
C VAL A 76 -21.20 12.57 -4.75
N ILE A 77 -20.70 11.84 -5.75
CA ILE A 77 -20.42 12.41 -7.07
C ILE A 77 -21.75 12.77 -7.73
N THR A 78 -21.93 14.04 -8.06
CA THR A 78 -23.14 14.52 -8.75
C THR A 78 -22.91 14.67 -10.25
N GLU A 79 -21.70 15.02 -10.68
CA GLU A 79 -21.43 15.36 -12.07
C GLU A 79 -19.96 15.14 -12.45
N PHE A 80 -19.71 14.77 -13.70
CA PHE A 80 -18.39 14.72 -14.32
C PHE A 80 -18.25 15.86 -15.32
N ILE A 81 -17.17 16.63 -15.22
CA ILE A 81 -16.92 17.78 -16.10
C ILE A 81 -15.76 17.38 -17.04
N PRO A 82 -16.05 17.07 -18.32
CA PRO A 82 -15.03 16.74 -19.30
C PRO A 82 -14.30 18.00 -19.82
N GLY A 83 -13.03 17.83 -20.19
CA GLY A 83 -12.26 18.83 -20.91
C GLY A 83 -12.57 18.84 -22.42
N LYS A 84 -11.86 19.69 -23.16
CA LYS A 84 -11.95 19.76 -24.64
C LYS A 84 -11.62 18.43 -25.34
N ASP A 85 -10.81 17.60 -24.69
CA ASP A 85 -10.38 16.26 -25.11
C ASP A 85 -11.41 15.16 -24.77
N LYS A 86 -12.59 15.52 -24.26
CA LYS A 86 -13.63 14.61 -23.73
C LYS A 86 -13.18 13.75 -22.56
N GLN A 87 -12.00 14.02 -21.98
CA GLN A 87 -11.53 13.34 -20.78
C GLN A 87 -12.06 14.06 -19.53
N VAL A 88 -12.50 13.29 -18.54
CA VAL A 88 -12.96 13.82 -17.26
C VAL A 88 -11.76 14.37 -16.49
N ARG A 89 -11.76 15.69 -16.24
CA ARG A 89 -10.70 16.36 -15.47
C ARG A 89 -11.18 16.83 -14.11
N LEU A 90 -12.47 17.15 -13.99
CA LEU A 90 -13.06 17.65 -12.76
C LEU A 90 -14.32 16.84 -12.43
N ILE A 91 -14.60 16.72 -11.13
CA ILE A 91 -15.81 16.12 -10.59
C ILE A 91 -16.48 17.09 -9.63
N LYS A 92 -17.81 17.09 -9.67
CA LYS A 92 -18.63 17.81 -8.70
C LYS A 92 -19.08 16.83 -7.63
N VAL A 93 -18.79 17.16 -6.38
CA VAL A 93 -19.10 16.30 -5.23
C VAL A 93 -19.99 17.08 -4.27
N LYS A 94 -21.08 16.44 -3.85
CA LYS A 94 -22.02 16.97 -2.87
C LYS A 94 -21.81 16.30 -1.52
N THR A 95 -21.52 17.11 -0.53
CA THR A 95 -21.46 16.78 0.90
C THR A 95 -22.74 17.31 1.57
N PRO A 96 -23.16 16.85 2.76
CA PRO A 96 -24.37 17.37 3.41
C PRO A 96 -24.41 18.89 3.57
N HIS A 97 -23.24 19.52 3.73
CA HIS A 97 -23.15 20.96 3.99
C HIS A 97 -22.80 21.81 2.76
N CYS A 98 -22.18 21.22 1.73
CA CYS A 98 -21.61 21.99 0.63
C CYS A 98 -21.43 21.13 -0.63
N THR A 99 -21.39 21.80 -1.78
CA THR A 99 -21.00 21.20 -3.05
C THR A 99 -19.72 21.85 -3.54
N PHE A 100 -18.73 21.07 -3.95
CA PHE A 100 -17.46 21.59 -4.45
C PHE A 100 -16.98 20.80 -5.67
N ILE A 101 -16.10 21.45 -6.43
CA ILE A 101 -15.49 20.91 -7.63
C ILE A 101 -14.05 20.53 -7.29
N THR A 102 -13.66 19.30 -7.58
CA THR A 102 -12.30 18.80 -7.33
C THR A 102 -11.72 18.14 -8.58
N PRO A 103 -10.39 18.14 -8.75
CA PRO A 103 -9.73 17.34 -9.78
C PRO A 103 -10.15 15.87 -9.71
N TYR A 104 -10.37 15.29 -10.88
CA TYR A 104 -10.60 13.87 -11.04
C TYR A 104 -9.29 13.13 -10.86
N SER A 105 -9.16 12.38 -9.77
CA SER A 105 -8.03 11.48 -9.53
C SER A 105 -8.54 10.08 -9.23
N LYS A 106 -7.95 9.06 -9.87
CA LYS A 106 -8.26 7.66 -9.56
C LYS A 106 -7.73 7.20 -8.21
N ASP A 107 -6.86 8.01 -7.59
CA ASP A 107 -6.14 7.67 -6.36
C ASP A 107 -6.78 8.27 -5.09
N LEU A 108 -8.04 8.74 -5.16
CA LEU A 108 -8.78 9.20 -3.99
C LEU A 108 -8.97 8.05 -2.99
N SER A 109 -8.02 7.96 -2.06
CA SER A 109 -7.89 7.00 -0.96
C SER A 109 -7.59 5.54 -1.36
N SER A 110 -6.30 5.22 -1.49
CA SER A 110 -5.79 3.93 -1.02
C SER A 110 -5.07 4.08 0.32
#